data_AF-A0A939FGS1-F1
#
_entry.id   AF-A0A939FGS1-F1
#
_cell.length_a   1.000
_cell.length_b   1.000
_cell.length_c   1.000
_cell.angle_alpha   90.00
_cell.angle_beta   90.00
_cell.angle_gamma   90.00
#
_symmetry.space_group_name_H-M   'P 1'
#
loop_
_entity.id
_entity.type
_entity.pdbx_description
1 polymer ?
#
loop_
_entity_poly.entity_id
_entity_poly.type
_entity_poly.pdbx_seq_one_letter_code
_entity_poly.pdbx_strand_id
1 'polypeptide(L)'
;GHLRAGTCLPSSSDLAVSPATLRRYGLRKGDLTEGLRGDRSGLTEVTRINGRTPEALRGRPHFGDLTPLHPQERLRLEHPASGLAGRVVDLLAPVGKGQRGLLVAPPKTGKTVLIQQLAAAVAGNHPECRLMVVLLDERPEEV
;
A
#
# COMPACT_ATOMS: atom_id res chain seq x y z
N GLY A 1 -12.73 -13.77 -11.04
CA GLY A 1 -12.15 -12.56 -10.45
C GLY A 1 -11.61 -11.66 -11.56
N HIS A 2 -11.18 -10.45 -11.23
CA HIS A 2 -10.54 -9.54 -12.19
C HIS A 2 -9.28 -8.96 -11.57
N LEU A 3 -8.19 -8.86 -12.33
CA LEU A 3 -7.05 -8.04 -11.97
C LEU A 3 -7.37 -6.61 -12.39
N ARG A 4 -7.42 -5.70 -11.41
CA ARG A 4 -7.69 -4.28 -11.64
C ARG A 4 -6.39 -3.56 -12.01
N ALA A 5 -6.46 -2.72 -13.03
CA ALA A 5 -5.35 -1.83 -13.39
C ALA A 5 -5.42 -0.49 -12.64
N GLY A 6 -4.33 0.29 -12.70
CA GLY A 6 -4.24 1.72 -12.36
C GLY A 6 -5.00 2.18 -11.11
N THR A 7 -6.26 2.58 -11.29
CA THR A 7 -7.12 3.18 -10.27
C THR A 7 -7.80 2.18 -9.33
N CYS A 8 -7.58 0.88 -9.53
CA CYS A 8 -8.26 -0.20 -8.81
C CYS A 8 -9.80 -0.20 -9.00
N LEU A 9 -10.31 0.58 -9.94
CA LEU A 9 -11.71 0.62 -10.35
C LEU A 9 -11.96 -0.34 -11.53
N PRO A 10 -13.21 -0.77 -11.75
CA PRO A 10 -13.55 -1.57 -12.92
C PRO A 10 -13.18 -0.85 -14.22
N SER A 11 -12.40 -1.52 -15.07
CA SER A 11 -12.00 -1.04 -16.39
C SER A 11 -12.22 -2.11 -17.45
N SER A 12 -12.44 -1.70 -18.70
CA SER A 12 -12.44 -2.60 -19.85
C SER A 12 -11.08 -3.28 -20.09
N SER A 13 -10.01 -2.71 -19.53
CA SER A 13 -8.66 -3.28 -19.57
C SER A 13 -8.41 -4.39 -18.54
N ASP A 14 -9.36 -4.64 -17.63
CA ASP A 14 -9.17 -5.60 -16.54
C ASP A 14 -9.07 -7.04 -17.06
N LEU A 15 -8.11 -7.77 -16.50
CA LEU A 15 -7.87 -9.15 -16.91
C LEU A 15 -8.76 -10.11 -16.12
N ALA A 16 -9.51 -10.95 -16.82
CA ALA A 16 -10.34 -11.96 -16.17
C ALA A 16 -9.47 -13.07 -15.56
N VAL A 17 -9.80 -13.47 -14.33
CA VAL A 17 -9.13 -14.57 -13.61
C VAL A 17 -10.15 -15.66 -13.34
N SER A 18 -9.93 -16.84 -13.91
CA SER A 18 -10.84 -17.98 -13.78
C SER A 18 -10.88 -18.50 -12.34
N PRO A 19 -12.00 -19.10 -11.89
CA PRO A 19 -12.07 -19.76 -10.58
C PRO A 19 -11.03 -20.88 -10.41
N ALA A 20 -10.66 -21.56 -11.50
CA ALA A 20 -9.62 -22.58 -11.49
C ALA A 20 -8.24 -21.97 -11.20
N THR A 21 -7.89 -20.85 -11.83
CA THR A 21 -6.65 -20.09 -11.59
C THR A 21 -6.59 -19.58 -10.15
N LEU A 22 -7.70 -19.02 -9.64
CA LEU A 22 -7.79 -18.55 -8.25
C LEU A 22 -7.48 -19.67 -7.26
N ARG A 23 -8.09 -20.85 -7.43
CA ARG A 23 -7.87 -22.00 -6.54
C ARG A 23 -6.47 -22.59 -6.69
N ARG A 24 -5.98 -22.74 -7.92
CA ARG A 24 -4.65 -23.31 -8.22
C ARG A 24 -3.53 -22.56 -7.51
N TYR A 25 -3.58 -21.24 -7.52
CA TYR A 25 -2.52 -20.39 -6.96
C TYR A 25 -2.87 -19.80 -5.58
N GLY A 26 -4.03 -20.14 -5.01
CA GLY A 26 -4.47 -19.63 -3.70
C GLY A 26 -4.57 -18.10 -3.66
N LEU A 27 -4.99 -17.49 -4.78
CA LEU A 27 -5.10 -16.04 -4.91
C LEU A 27 -6.22 -15.50 -4.01
N ARG A 28 -5.92 -14.39 -3.34
CA ARG A 28 -6.83 -13.67 -2.45
C ARG A 28 -7.07 -12.26 -3.01
N LYS A 29 -8.19 -11.63 -2.64
CA LYS A 29 -8.45 -10.23 -3.00
C LYS A 29 -7.34 -9.35 -2.42
N GLY A 30 -6.76 -8.48 -3.25
CA GLY A 30 -5.66 -7.59 -2.87
C GLY A 30 -4.27 -8.09 -3.27
N ASP A 31 -4.14 -9.31 -3.77
CA ASP A 31 -2.86 -9.80 -4.30
C ASP A 31 -2.45 -9.06 -5.57
N LEU A 32 -1.25 -8.48 -5.55
CA LEU A 32 -0.58 -8.01 -6.75
C LEU A 32 -0.10 -9.24 -7.53
N THR A 33 -0.68 -9.47 -8.71
CA THR A 33 -0.43 -10.68 -9.50
C THR A 33 0.21 -10.32 -10.83
N GLU A 34 1.32 -10.97 -11.13
CA GLU A 34 2.02 -10.90 -12.41
C GLU A 34 1.93 -12.23 -13.12
N GLY A 35 1.82 -12.21 -14.44
CA GLY A 35 1.64 -13.43 -15.20
C GLY A 35 1.41 -13.22 -16.68
N LEU A 36 1.20 -14.32 -17.39
CA LEU A 36 0.97 -14.32 -18.82
C LEU A 36 -0.51 -14.11 -19.13
N ARG A 37 -0.77 -13.17 -20.03
CA ARG A 37 -2.09 -12.96 -20.62
C ARG A 37 -2.28 -13.96 -21.74
N GLY A 38 -3.36 -14.74 -21.68
CA GLY A 38 -3.75 -15.63 -22.78
C GLY A 38 -4.60 -14.94 -23.85
N ASP A 39 -4.80 -15.66 -24.94
CA ASP A 39 -5.47 -15.18 -26.16
C ASP A 39 -6.91 -14.71 -25.93
N ARG A 40 -7.62 -15.29 -24.95
CA ARG A 40 -9.02 -14.95 -24.60
C ARG A 40 -9.13 -13.91 -23.49
N SER A 41 -8.20 -12.93 -23.46
CA SER A 41 -8.18 -11.83 -22.49
C SER A 41 -8.24 -12.25 -21.00
N GLY A 42 -7.76 -13.44 -20.68
CA GLY A 42 -7.71 -13.99 -19.32
C GLY A 42 -6.30 -14.35 -18.86
N LEU A 43 -6.09 -14.42 -17.55
CA LEU A 43 -4.82 -14.84 -16.95
C LEU A 43 -4.65 -16.36 -17.09
N THR A 44 -3.64 -16.78 -17.86
CA THR A 44 -3.35 -18.20 -18.10
C THR A 44 -2.37 -18.78 -17.10
N GLU A 45 -1.33 -18.02 -16.76
CA GLU A 45 -0.26 -18.45 -15.87
C GLU A 45 0.14 -17.31 -14.92
N VAL A 46 0.43 -17.65 -13.67
CA VAL A 46 0.87 -16.70 -12.64
C VAL A 46 2.35 -16.92 -12.39
N THR A 47 3.16 -15.90 -12.64
CA THR A 47 4.62 -15.95 -12.44
C THR A 47 5.01 -15.42 -11.07
N ARG A 48 4.35 -14.36 -10.59
CA ARG A 48 4.58 -13.78 -9.27
C ARG A 48 3.30 -13.33 -8.59
N ILE A 49 3.30 -13.40 -7.27
CA ILE A 49 2.25 -12.88 -6.39
C ILE A 49 2.97 -12.06 -5.32
N ASN A 50 2.60 -10.79 -5.15
CA ASN A 50 3.23 -9.85 -4.22
C ASN A 50 4.78 -9.86 -4.29
N GLY A 51 5.32 -9.93 -5.52
CA GLY A 51 6.76 -9.96 -5.77
C GLY A 51 7.45 -11.30 -5.50
N ARG A 52 6.74 -12.36 -5.10
CA ARG A 52 7.29 -13.70 -4.81
C ARG A 52 6.73 -14.76 -5.76
N THR A 53 7.40 -15.91 -5.87
CA THR A 53 6.85 -17.04 -6.64
C THR A 53 5.62 -17.63 -5.92
N PRO A 54 4.67 -18.26 -6.65
CA PRO A 54 3.51 -18.90 -6.03
C PRO A 54 3.89 -19.95 -4.97
N GLU A 55 4.97 -20.68 -5.20
CA GLU A 55 5.52 -21.70 -4.29
C GLU A 55 5.88 -21.09 -2.93
N ALA A 56 6.54 -19.94 -2.94
CA ALA A 56 7.02 -19.25 -1.73
C ALA A 56 5.88 -18.68 -0.87
N LEU A 57 4.64 -18.66 -1.39
CA LEU A 57 3.46 -18.16 -0.69
C LEU A 57 2.52 -19.26 -0.22
N ARG A 58 2.85 -20.53 -0.47
CA ARG A 58 2.09 -21.65 0.08
C ARG A 58 2.10 -21.60 1.60
N GLY A 59 0.93 -21.77 2.20
CA GLY A 59 0.78 -21.75 3.66
C GLY A 59 0.88 -20.36 4.29
N ARG A 60 0.90 -19.26 3.50
CA ARG A 60 0.89 -17.92 4.09
C ARG A 60 -0.36 -17.72 4.99
N PRO A 61 -0.19 -17.20 6.22
CA PRO A 61 -1.32 -16.98 7.13
C PRO A 61 -2.31 -15.98 6.53
N HIS A 62 -3.55 -15.97 7.02
CA HIS A 62 -4.44 -14.84 6.76
C HIS A 62 -4.02 -13.67 7.66
N PHE A 63 -4.16 -12.44 7.16
CA PHE A 63 -3.79 -11.25 7.92
C PHE A 63 -4.51 -11.17 9.27
N GLY A 64 -5.76 -11.63 9.33
CA GLY A 64 -6.55 -11.67 10.56
C GLY A 64 -6.09 -12.70 11.60
N ASP A 65 -5.25 -13.67 11.21
CA ASP A 65 -4.72 -14.69 12.12
C ASP A 65 -3.41 -14.24 12.79
N LEU A 66 -2.84 -13.11 12.35
CA LEU A 66 -1.58 -12.58 12.89
C LEU A 66 -1.81 -12.00 14.30
N THR A 67 -0.83 -12.19 15.19
CA THR A 67 -0.86 -11.60 16.53
C THR A 67 -0.64 -10.09 16.45
N PRO A 68 -1.58 -9.26 16.91
CA PRO A 68 -1.39 -7.81 16.94
C PRO A 68 -0.36 -7.45 18.02
N LEU A 69 0.58 -6.58 17.68
CA LEU A 69 1.61 -6.07 18.59
C LEU A 69 1.63 -4.55 18.53
N HIS A 70 2.09 -3.92 19.62
CA HIS A 70 2.39 -2.50 19.61
C HIS A 70 3.64 -2.23 18.75
N PRO A 71 3.77 -1.04 18.13
CA PRO A 71 4.94 -0.69 17.36
C PRO A 71 6.23 -0.77 18.19
N GLN A 72 7.21 -1.52 17.70
CA GLN A 72 8.53 -1.67 18.32
C GLN A 72 9.63 -0.98 17.53
N GLU A 73 9.41 -0.77 16.24
CA GLU A 73 10.34 -0.06 15.36
C GLU A 73 9.81 1.34 15.08
N ARG A 74 10.63 2.35 15.34
CA ARG A 74 10.29 3.75 15.09
C ARG A 74 10.53 4.14 13.63
N LEU A 75 9.59 4.89 13.05
CA LEU A 75 9.77 5.61 11.79
C LEU A 75 10.29 7.02 12.11
N ARG A 76 11.52 7.34 11.70
CA ARG A 76 12.09 8.68 11.89
C ARG A 76 11.62 9.60 10.78
N LEU A 77 11.04 10.72 11.16
CA LEU A 77 10.38 11.65 10.25
C LEU A 77 11.19 12.93 10.01
N GLU A 78 12.22 13.20 10.81
CA GLU A 78 13.23 14.21 10.51
C GLU A 78 13.92 13.91 9.17
N HIS A 79 13.67 14.77 8.19
CA HIS A 79 14.24 14.66 6.84
C HIS A 79 14.33 16.07 6.21
N PRO A 80 15.31 16.36 5.34
CA PRO A 80 15.41 17.67 4.68
C PRO A 80 14.13 18.09 3.95
N ALA A 81 13.44 17.14 3.31
CA ALA A 81 12.17 17.40 2.60
C ALA A 81 10.94 17.54 3.51
N SER A 82 11.03 17.19 4.81
CA SER A 82 9.92 17.36 5.76
C SER A 82 9.94 18.71 6.48
N GLY A 83 10.98 19.52 6.26
CA GLY A 83 11.20 20.75 7.00
C GLY A 83 11.19 20.54 8.52
N LEU A 84 10.66 21.52 9.26
CA LEU A 84 10.52 21.43 10.72
C LEU A 84 9.42 20.46 11.17
N ALA A 85 8.44 20.17 10.32
CA ALA A 85 7.28 19.38 10.70
C ALA A 85 7.66 17.96 11.14
N GLY A 86 8.52 17.28 10.37
CA GLY A 86 9.01 15.94 10.72
C GLY A 86 9.68 15.89 12.10
N ARG A 87 10.50 16.91 12.41
CA ARG A 87 11.19 17.04 13.70
C ARG A 87 10.23 17.25 14.86
N VAL A 88 9.22 18.10 14.67
CA VAL A 88 8.20 18.36 15.70
C VAL A 88 7.38 17.09 15.97
N VAL A 89 6.98 16.36 14.92
CA VAL A 89 6.27 15.08 15.07
C VAL A 89 7.14 14.06 15.80
N ASP A 90 8.42 13.95 15.43
CA ASP A 90 9.35 13.05 16.10
C ASP A 90 9.51 13.33 17.61
N LEU A 91 9.38 14.58 18.05
CA LEU A 91 9.49 14.95 19.46
C LEU A 91 8.16 14.77 20.21
N LEU A 92 7.03 15.15 19.61
CA LEU A 92 5.75 15.25 20.31
C LEU A 92 4.86 14.03 20.12
N ALA A 93 4.93 13.37 18.96
CA ALA A 93 4.04 12.30 18.55
C ALA A 93 4.80 11.27 17.68
N PRO A 94 5.77 10.53 18.25
CA PRO A 94 6.59 9.59 17.49
C PRO A 94 5.74 8.51 16.81
N VAL A 95 6.09 8.20 15.56
CA VAL A 95 5.38 7.20 14.73
C VAL A 95 6.22 5.94 14.63
N GLY A 96 5.59 4.76 14.73
CA GLY A 96 6.25 3.47 14.57
C GLY A 96 5.63 2.58 13.48
N LYS A 97 6.31 1.49 13.13
CA LYS A 97 5.79 0.48 12.20
C LYS A 97 4.59 -0.23 12.82
N GLY A 98 3.44 -0.12 12.17
CA GLY A 98 2.15 -0.57 12.71
C GLY A 98 1.37 0.50 13.49
N GLN A 99 1.87 1.75 13.54
CA GLN A 99 1.18 2.85 14.21
C GLN A 99 -0.16 3.15 13.52
N ARG A 100 -1.17 3.40 14.35
CA ARG A 100 -2.46 3.97 13.94
C ARG A 100 -2.52 5.40 14.47
N GLY A 101 -2.54 6.37 13.57
CA GLY A 101 -2.55 7.79 13.90
C GLY A 101 -3.72 8.50 13.23
N LEU A 102 -4.13 9.61 13.83
CA LEU A 102 -5.13 10.51 13.25
C LEU A 102 -4.55 11.92 13.27
N LEU A 103 -4.53 12.56 12.09
CA LEU A 103 -4.22 13.96 11.98
C LEU A 103 -5.51 14.78 12.05
N VAL A 104 -5.72 15.47 13.16
CA VAL A 104 -6.87 16.37 13.35
C VAL A 104 -6.42 17.79 13.02
N ALA A 105 -7.08 18.41 12.04
CA ALA A 105 -6.72 19.74 11.57
C ALA A 105 -7.96 20.47 11.04
N PRO A 106 -8.18 21.75 11.38
CA PRO A 106 -9.22 22.57 10.75
C PRO A 106 -8.97 22.75 9.23
N PRO A 107 -9.99 23.13 8.45
CA PRO A 107 -9.81 23.45 7.03
C PRO A 107 -8.73 24.53 6.82
N LYS A 108 -7.98 24.44 5.71
CA LYS A 108 -6.95 25.42 5.29
C LYS A 108 -5.76 25.59 6.25
N THR A 109 -5.43 24.57 7.03
CA THR A 109 -4.30 24.60 8.00
C THR A 109 -3.05 23.85 7.53
N GLY A 110 -2.97 23.46 6.25
CA GLY A 110 -1.79 22.81 5.70
C GLY A 110 -1.72 21.28 5.93
N LYS A 111 -2.86 20.63 6.24
CA LYS A 111 -2.96 19.16 6.34
C LYS A 111 -2.31 18.44 5.15
N THR A 112 -2.63 18.88 3.93
CA THR A 112 -2.09 18.27 2.69
C THR A 112 -0.58 18.40 2.62
N VAL A 113 -0.04 19.60 2.90
CA VAL A 113 1.42 19.85 2.92
C VAL A 113 2.10 18.98 3.97
N LEU A 114 1.51 18.86 5.16
CA LEU A 114 2.05 18.01 6.22
C LEU A 114 2.07 16.54 5.80
N ILE A 115 1.00 16.03 5.20
CA ILE A 115 0.96 14.65 4.69
C ILE A 115 2.04 14.43 3.62
N GLN A 116 2.23 15.37 2.69
CA GLN A 116 3.28 15.30 1.67
C GLN A 116 4.69 15.28 2.30
N GLN A 117 4.94 16.13 3.30
CA GLN A 117 6.21 16.18 4.03
C GLN A 117 6.51 14.87 4.77
N LEU A 118 5.50 14.30 5.43
CA LEU A 118 5.63 13.01 6.11
C LEU A 118 5.85 11.86 5.11
N ALA A 119 5.15 11.87 3.97
CA ALA A 119 5.35 10.92 2.90
C ALA A 119 6.77 10.98 2.33
N ALA A 120 7.30 12.18 2.11
CA ALA A 120 8.67 12.38 1.64
C ALA A 120 9.70 11.89 2.67
N ALA A 121 9.48 12.13 3.97
CA ALA A 121 10.34 11.61 5.02
C ALA A 121 10.35 10.08 5.06
N VAL A 122 9.19 9.44 4.98
CA VAL A 122 9.09 7.97 4.95
C VAL A 122 9.78 7.42 3.70
N ALA A 123 9.57 8.01 2.52
CA ALA A 123 10.20 7.58 1.29
C ALA A 123 11.74 7.69 1.33
N GLY A 124 12.28 8.76 1.94
CA GLY A 124 13.72 8.98 2.06
C GLY A 124 14.39 8.15 3.16
N ASN A 125 13.79 8.11 4.36
CA ASN A 125 14.38 7.47 5.53
C ASN A 125 14.07 5.96 5.61
N HIS A 126 12.97 5.52 5.01
CA HIS A 126 12.46 4.15 5.09
C HIS A 126 12.13 3.59 3.70
N PRO A 127 13.12 3.45 2.80
CA PRO A 127 12.90 2.94 1.43
C PRO A 127 12.43 1.48 1.42
N GLU A 128 12.60 0.74 2.51
CA GLU A 128 12.07 -0.62 2.68
C GLU A 128 10.54 -0.63 2.86
N CYS A 129 9.94 0.49 3.27
CA CYS A 129 8.51 0.61 3.45
C CYS A 129 7.79 0.81 2.10
N ARG A 130 6.72 0.05 1.89
CA ARG A 130 5.81 0.29 0.77
C ARG A 130 4.90 1.48 1.09
N LEU A 131 5.27 2.67 0.61
CA LEU A 131 4.46 3.88 0.77
C LEU A 131 3.26 3.88 -0.20
N MET A 132 2.08 4.19 0.33
CA MET A 132 0.84 4.39 -0.42
C MET A 132 0.14 5.64 0.10
N VAL A 133 -0.26 6.54 -0.81
CA VAL A 133 -1.10 7.70 -0.49
C VAL A 133 -2.47 7.46 -1.12
N VAL A 134 -3.51 7.43 -0.29
CA VAL A 134 -4.88 7.20 -0.72
C VAL A 134 -5.66 8.48 -0.48
N LEU A 135 -6.12 9.09 -1.57
CA LEU A 135 -6.93 10.30 -1.55
C LEU A 135 -8.39 9.91 -1.71
N LEU A 136 -9.26 10.39 -0.82
CA LEU A 136 -10.69 10.11 -0.81
C LEU A 136 -11.44 11.43 -0.84
N ASP A 137 -12.27 11.63 -1.87
CA ASP A 137 -13.08 12.84 -2.04
C ASP A 137 -12.27 14.16 -2.03
N GLU A 138 -10.97 14.07 -2.38
CA GLU A 138 -10.08 15.23 -2.49
C GLU A 138 -10.22 15.89 -3.86
N ARG A 139 -9.85 17.17 -3.92
CA ARG A 139 -10.02 17.95 -5.14
C ARG A 139 -8.98 17.56 -6.20
N PRO A 140 -9.30 17.61 -7.51
CA PRO A 140 -8.37 17.22 -8.58
C PRO A 140 -7.04 17.96 -8.56
N GLU A 141 -7.01 19.21 -8.10
CA GLU A 141 -5.79 20.01 -7.97
C GLU A 141 -4.86 19.57 -6.83
N GLU A 142 -5.36 18.73 -5.92
CA GLU A 142 -4.61 18.17 -4.79
C GLU A 142 -4.13 16.72 -5.05
N VAL A 143 -4.43 16.17 -6.24
CA VAL A 143 -4.07 14.83 -6.73
C VAL A 143 -2.71 14.81 -7.45
#